data_AF-A0A9D9YT62-F1
#
_entry.id   AF-A0A9D9YT62-F1
#
_cell.length_a   1.000
_cell.length_b   1.000
_cell.length_c   1.000
_cell.angle_alpha   90.00
_cell.angle_beta   90.00
_cell.angle_gamma   90.00
#
_symmetry.space_group_name_H-M   'P 1'
#
loop_
_entity.id
_entity.type
_entity.pdbx_description
1 polymer ?
#
loop_
_entity_poly.entity_id
_entity_poly.type
_entity_poly.pdbx_seq_one_letter_code
_entity_poly.pdbx_strand_id
1 'polypeptide(L)'
;MKKAILCLLVAIYVNFNTTLFAQSKIENIILITTDGLRWQEVFNGMDTAIAHNPKFIQYDSAYLYKNYWSSNANERRKLLMPFLWNTIETQGQVYGNRAFDNKVDVANPYWFSYPGYNEIFTGYPDTLVNSNDYKPNPNKTVLEFLNEQKNFKGKIAAFGAWDAFDRILNEQRSGIPVFSAYDALGGKNSTKNEQLINAMMQDAYKPWHKEECLDVFTQYGAMEYLKKNKPRVLYIAYGETDEWAHAGQYRFYLDAAKQVDAWIKKIWEFVQTDPQYKNKTALLITVDHG
;
A
#
# COMPACT_ATOMS: atom_id res chain seq x y z
N MET A 1 3.13 29.94 -59.60
CA MET A 1 2.36 28.81 -59.02
C MET A 1 3.18 27.54 -58.75
N LYS A 2 4.19 27.16 -59.55
CA LYS A 2 4.97 25.93 -59.30
C LYS A 2 6.04 26.01 -58.19
N LYS A 3 6.46 27.21 -57.75
CA LYS A 3 7.42 27.38 -56.63
C LYS A 3 6.78 27.48 -55.24
N ALA A 4 5.48 27.80 -55.16
CA ALA A 4 4.75 27.88 -53.89
C ALA A 4 4.34 26.50 -53.35
N ILE A 5 4.23 25.50 -54.23
CA ILE A 5 3.86 24.12 -53.87
C ILE A 5 5.05 23.37 -53.25
N LEU A 6 6.29 23.76 -53.60
CA LEU A 6 7.49 23.10 -53.08
C LEU A 6 7.78 23.48 -51.61
N CYS A 7 7.44 24.70 -51.19
CA CYS A 7 7.55 25.10 -49.78
C CYS A 7 6.50 24.43 -48.88
N LEU A 8 5.34 24.05 -49.43
CA LEU A 8 4.29 23.36 -48.68
C LEU A 8 4.62 21.88 -48.43
N LEU A 9 5.44 21.26 -49.29
CA LEU A 9 5.85 19.86 -49.15
C LEU A 9 7.03 19.65 -48.19
N VAL A 10 7.83 20.69 -47.92
CA VAL A 10 8.93 20.63 -46.92
C VAL A 10 8.41 20.91 -45.50
N ALA A 11 7.30 21.63 -45.35
CA ALA A 11 6.69 21.91 -44.04
C ALA A 11 5.95 20.71 -43.42
N ILE A 12 5.68 19.65 -44.19
CA ILE A 12 4.99 18.43 -43.72
C ILE A 12 6.00 17.31 -43.34
N TYR A 13 7.31 17.61 -43.39
CA TYR A 13 8.37 16.72 -42.91
C TYR A 13 8.95 17.14 -41.54
N VAL A 14 8.18 17.88 -40.74
CA VAL A 14 8.40 17.84 -39.29
C VAL A 14 7.93 16.46 -38.84
N ASN A 15 8.87 15.53 -38.88
CA ASN A 15 8.78 14.25 -38.19
C ASN A 15 8.37 14.55 -36.75
N PHE A 16 7.09 14.42 -36.45
CA PHE A 16 6.64 14.06 -35.12
C PHE A 16 7.24 12.69 -34.84
N ASN A 17 8.51 12.68 -34.40
CA ASN A 17 9.04 11.64 -33.56
C ASN A 17 8.27 11.73 -32.25
N THR A 18 6.99 11.34 -32.30
CA THR A 18 6.34 10.81 -31.13
C THR A 18 7.15 9.57 -30.81
N THR A 19 8.03 9.67 -29.82
CA THR A 19 8.51 8.47 -29.14
C THR A 19 7.26 7.85 -28.55
N LEU A 20 6.63 6.97 -29.32
CA LEU A 20 5.73 5.95 -28.82
C LEU A 20 6.58 5.14 -27.85
N PHE A 21 6.61 5.59 -26.59
CA PHE A 21 7.03 4.75 -25.49
C PHE A 21 5.99 3.63 -25.46
N ALA A 22 6.31 2.52 -26.13
CA ALA A 22 5.62 1.27 -25.87
C ALA A 22 5.64 1.11 -24.35
N GLN A 23 4.46 1.05 -23.73
CA GLN A 23 4.36 0.88 -22.30
C GLN A 23 5.22 -0.32 -21.95
N SER A 24 6.28 -0.09 -21.18
CA SER A 24 7.20 -1.14 -20.81
C SER A 24 6.38 -2.25 -20.17
N LYS A 25 6.59 -3.48 -20.65
CA LYS A 25 5.84 -4.63 -20.16
C LYS A 25 6.04 -4.70 -18.64
N ILE A 26 4.93 -4.65 -17.90
CA ILE A 26 4.96 -4.84 -16.46
C ILE A 26 5.30 -6.31 -16.19
N GLU A 27 6.40 -6.53 -15.47
CA GLU A 27 6.91 -7.84 -15.13
C GLU A 27 6.79 -8.12 -13.63
N ASN A 28 6.59 -7.08 -12.81
CA ASN A 28 6.51 -7.18 -11.36
C ASN A 28 5.33 -6.35 -10.81
N ILE A 29 4.77 -6.79 -9.69
CA ILE A 29 3.69 -6.11 -8.98
C ILE A 29 4.10 -5.96 -7.52
N ILE A 30 3.93 -4.76 -6.97
CA ILE A 30 3.96 -4.54 -5.53
C ILE A 30 2.58 -4.03 -5.13
N LEU A 31 1.85 -4.84 -4.37
CA LEU A 31 0.57 -4.46 -3.78
C LEU A 31 0.82 -3.95 -2.36
N ILE A 32 0.27 -2.80 -2.03
CA ILE A 32 0.39 -2.18 -0.72
C ILE A 32 -1.02 -1.88 -0.21
N THR A 33 -1.32 -2.32 1.01
CA THR A 33 -2.52 -1.90 1.74
C THR A 33 -2.15 -1.15 3.00
N THR A 34 -3.04 -0.25 3.39
CA THR A 34 -3.06 0.40 4.70
C THR A 34 -4.44 0.09 5.27
N ASP A 35 -4.50 -0.41 6.49
CA ASP A 35 -5.76 -0.85 7.08
C ASP A 35 -6.59 0.37 7.52
N GLY A 36 -7.87 0.43 7.16
CA GLY A 36 -8.79 1.46 7.68
C GLY A 36 -8.47 2.93 7.33
N LEU A 37 -7.61 3.22 6.35
CA LEU A 37 -7.31 4.61 5.94
C LEU A 37 -8.48 5.23 5.19
N ARG A 38 -9.08 6.26 5.78
CA ARG A 38 -10.28 6.90 5.23
C ARG A 38 -9.96 7.76 4.02
N TRP A 39 -10.88 7.78 3.06
CA TRP A 39 -10.74 8.62 1.87
C TRP A 39 -10.71 10.13 2.22
N GLN A 40 -11.35 10.54 3.32
CA GLN A 40 -11.37 11.93 3.77
C GLN A 40 -9.96 12.47 4.01
N GLU A 41 -9.12 11.74 4.74
CA GLU A 41 -7.72 12.12 4.97
C GLU A 41 -6.90 12.09 3.69
N VAL A 42 -7.09 11.07 2.86
CA VAL A 42 -6.40 10.95 1.57
C VAL A 42 -6.65 12.19 0.73
N PHE A 43 -7.92 12.59 0.54
CA PHE A 43 -8.28 13.68 -0.39
C PHE A 43 -8.26 15.08 0.22
N ASN A 44 -8.47 15.22 1.52
CA ASN A 44 -8.62 16.51 2.19
C ASN A 44 -7.53 16.81 3.23
N GLY A 45 -6.65 15.85 3.56
CA GLY A 45 -5.72 15.96 4.69
C GLY A 45 -6.45 15.96 6.04
N MET A 46 -5.86 16.58 7.06
CA MET A 46 -6.44 16.64 8.40
C MET A 46 -7.89 17.16 8.42
N ASP A 47 -8.76 16.41 9.08
CA ASP A 47 -10.15 16.73 9.37
C ASP A 47 -10.23 17.53 10.69
N THR A 48 -10.69 18.77 10.57
CA THR A 48 -10.81 19.67 11.73
C THR A 48 -11.95 19.31 12.66
N ALA A 49 -12.99 18.62 12.21
CA ALA A 49 -14.07 18.19 13.10
C ALA A 49 -13.54 17.17 14.12
N ILE A 50 -12.61 16.32 13.70
CA ILE A 50 -11.94 15.35 14.57
C ILE A 50 -10.83 16.02 15.37
N ALA A 51 -10.02 16.88 14.72
CA ALA A 51 -8.93 17.59 15.38
C ALA A 51 -9.40 18.52 16.53
N HIS A 52 -10.64 19.03 16.48
CA HIS A 52 -11.24 19.83 17.56
C HIS A 52 -11.95 19.02 18.64
N ASN A 53 -12.14 17.71 18.44
CA ASN A 53 -12.89 16.88 19.37
C ASN A 53 -11.94 16.28 20.42
N PRO A 54 -11.98 16.72 21.69
CA PRO A 54 -11.03 16.28 22.72
C PRO A 54 -11.08 14.77 23.00
N LYS A 55 -12.15 14.06 22.59
CA LYS A 55 -12.22 12.59 22.66
C LYS A 55 -11.13 11.91 21.83
N PHE A 56 -10.68 12.54 20.75
CA PHE A 56 -9.78 11.94 19.78
C PHE A 56 -8.36 12.51 19.80
N ILE A 57 -8.08 13.47 20.69
CA ILE A 57 -6.81 14.20 20.71
C ILE A 57 -5.95 13.73 21.87
N GLN A 58 -4.73 13.33 21.53
CA GLN A 58 -3.69 12.95 22.47
C GLN A 58 -2.87 14.20 22.72
N TYR A 59 -2.75 14.59 23.99
CA TYR A 59 -2.00 15.77 24.39
C TYR A 59 -2.57 17.07 23.78
N ASP A 60 -1.74 18.10 23.61
CA ASP A 60 -2.12 19.38 23.01
C ASP A 60 -2.28 19.28 21.48
N SER A 61 -3.39 19.82 20.97
CA SER A 61 -3.72 19.85 19.54
C SER A 61 -2.77 20.71 18.71
N ALA A 62 -1.98 21.60 19.32
CA ALA A 62 -1.03 22.45 18.60
C ALA A 62 -0.11 21.67 17.64
N TYR A 63 0.26 20.44 17.99
CA TYR A 63 1.04 19.56 17.10
C TYR A 63 0.32 19.29 15.78
N LEU A 64 -0.97 18.98 15.83
CA LEU A 64 -1.77 18.65 14.64
C LEU A 64 -1.84 19.85 13.69
N TYR A 65 -2.18 21.02 14.21
CA TYR A 65 -2.29 22.22 13.38
C TYR A 65 -0.94 22.65 12.81
N LYS A 66 0.14 22.51 13.58
CA LYS A 66 1.48 22.83 13.10
C LYS A 66 1.93 21.92 11.95
N ASN A 67 1.62 20.62 12.01
CA ASN A 67 2.15 19.64 11.06
C ASN A 67 1.22 19.31 9.90
N TYR A 68 -0.10 19.46 10.10
CA TYR A 68 -1.12 18.92 9.19
C TYR A 68 -2.19 19.92 8.77
N TRP A 69 -2.17 21.18 9.24
CA TRP A 69 -3.20 22.16 8.86
C TRP A 69 -2.77 23.10 7.74
N SER A 70 -3.70 23.30 6.82
CA SER A 70 -3.74 24.43 5.89
C SER A 70 -5.21 24.73 5.58
N SER A 71 -5.54 26.01 5.39
CA SER A 71 -6.88 26.41 4.92
C SER A 71 -7.16 25.94 3.50
N ASN A 72 -6.12 25.66 2.71
CA ASN A 72 -6.22 25.09 1.37
C ASN A 72 -6.16 23.55 1.44
N ALA A 73 -7.22 22.86 1.02
CA ALA A 73 -7.29 21.39 1.05
C ALA A 73 -6.18 20.71 0.21
N ASN A 74 -5.78 21.31 -0.92
CA ASN A 74 -4.71 20.76 -1.76
C ASN A 74 -3.33 20.83 -1.08
N GLU A 75 -3.10 21.85 -0.26
CA GLU A 75 -1.87 21.93 0.55
C GLU A 75 -1.99 21.05 1.79
N ARG A 76 -3.18 20.98 2.40
CA ARG A 76 -3.44 20.17 3.59
C ARG A 76 -3.21 18.68 3.34
N ARG A 77 -3.69 18.15 2.20
CA ARG A 77 -3.46 16.75 1.81
C ARG A 77 -1.98 16.46 1.53
N LYS A 78 -1.21 17.42 0.99
CA LYS A 78 0.24 17.31 0.78
C LYS A 78 1.03 17.31 2.10
N LEU A 79 0.55 18.03 3.12
CA LEU A 79 1.18 18.01 4.45
C LEU A 79 1.10 16.62 5.11
N LEU A 80 0.00 15.89 4.84
CA LEU A 80 -0.24 14.54 5.32
C LEU A 80 0.47 13.47 4.47
N MET A 81 0.19 13.44 3.17
CA MET A 81 0.70 12.42 2.23
C MET A 81 1.50 13.07 1.08
N PRO A 82 2.70 13.61 1.35
CA PRO A 82 3.47 14.36 0.36
C PRO A 82 3.88 13.53 -0.86
N PHE A 83 4.19 12.24 -0.73
CA PHE A 83 4.59 11.41 -1.86
C PHE A 83 3.41 11.13 -2.79
N LEU A 84 2.26 10.74 -2.23
CA LEU A 84 1.02 10.58 -2.98
C LEU A 84 0.70 11.84 -3.80
N TRP A 85 0.66 13.00 -3.14
CA TRP A 85 0.17 14.24 -3.77
C TRP A 85 1.20 15.03 -4.57
N ASN A 86 2.50 14.84 -4.35
CA ASN A 86 3.51 15.50 -5.18
C ASN A 86 4.07 14.61 -6.28
N THR A 87 4.01 13.28 -6.14
CA THR A 87 4.60 12.33 -7.10
C THR A 87 3.54 11.46 -7.76
N ILE A 88 2.75 10.69 -6.99
CA ILE A 88 1.79 9.74 -7.57
C ILE A 88 0.70 10.47 -8.35
N GLU A 89 0.21 11.62 -7.87
CA GLU A 89 -0.79 12.43 -8.61
C GLU A 89 -0.32 12.78 -10.04
N THR A 90 0.98 13.00 -10.25
CA THR A 90 1.54 13.42 -11.56
C THR A 90 2.12 12.28 -12.38
N GLN A 91 2.52 11.18 -11.74
CA GLN A 91 3.19 10.04 -12.39
C GLN A 91 2.37 8.74 -12.37
N GLY A 92 1.18 8.78 -11.79
CA GLY A 92 0.28 7.65 -11.62
C GLY A 92 -1.18 8.07 -11.78
N GLN A 93 -2.06 7.35 -11.09
CA GLN A 93 -3.50 7.58 -11.12
C GLN A 93 -4.05 7.44 -9.69
N VAL A 94 -5.00 8.31 -9.34
CA VAL A 94 -5.64 8.33 -8.03
C VAL A 94 -7.16 8.27 -8.23
N TYR A 95 -7.81 7.30 -7.58
CA TYR A 95 -9.24 7.03 -7.68
C TYR A 95 -9.90 7.10 -6.31
N GLY A 96 -11.22 7.32 -6.26
CA GLY A 96 -12.00 7.38 -5.01
C GLY A 96 -12.31 8.78 -4.49
N ASN A 97 -12.05 9.84 -5.26
CA ASN A 97 -12.41 11.19 -4.85
C ASN A 97 -13.92 11.45 -5.02
N ARG A 98 -14.66 11.30 -3.92
CA ARG A 98 -16.12 11.47 -3.91
C ARG A 98 -16.59 12.89 -4.22
N ALA A 99 -15.74 13.91 -4.11
CA ALA A 99 -16.08 15.27 -4.55
C ALA A 99 -16.31 15.37 -6.08
N PHE A 100 -15.82 14.37 -6.83
CA PHE A 100 -15.99 14.25 -8.28
C PHE A 100 -16.84 13.04 -8.67
N ASP A 101 -17.66 12.51 -7.76
CA ASP A 101 -18.47 11.28 -7.96
C ASP A 101 -17.64 10.05 -8.39
N ASN A 102 -16.35 10.04 -8.05
CA ASN A 102 -15.46 8.91 -8.26
C ASN A 102 -15.53 8.01 -7.02
N LYS A 103 -16.25 6.89 -7.13
CA LYS A 103 -16.47 5.95 -6.03
C LYS A 103 -15.60 4.71 -6.23
N VAL A 104 -14.84 4.38 -5.19
CA VAL A 104 -14.16 3.11 -5.02
C VAL A 104 -14.74 2.54 -3.74
N ASP A 105 -15.74 1.69 -3.88
CA ASP A 105 -16.55 1.17 -2.78
C ASP A 105 -16.24 -0.32 -2.58
N VAL A 106 -16.23 -0.76 -1.33
CA VAL A 106 -16.30 -2.19 -1.00
C VAL A 106 -17.72 -2.70 -1.25
N ALA A 107 -17.85 -3.94 -1.74
CA ALA A 107 -19.15 -4.55 -2.01
C ALA A 107 -19.62 -5.45 -0.85
N ASN A 108 -18.74 -5.86 0.06
CA ASN A 108 -19.13 -6.62 1.24
C ASN A 108 -20.06 -5.79 2.16
N PRO A 109 -21.02 -6.43 2.87
CA PRO A 109 -21.98 -5.72 3.71
C PRO A 109 -21.44 -5.40 5.12
N TYR A 110 -20.17 -5.70 5.41
CA TYR A 110 -19.61 -5.70 6.75
C TYR A 110 -18.72 -4.49 7.04
N TRP A 111 -17.99 -4.00 6.03
CA TRP A 111 -17.16 -2.79 6.07
C TRP A 111 -16.07 -2.81 7.15
N PHE A 112 -15.43 -3.98 7.32
CA PHE A 112 -14.24 -4.16 8.15
C PHE A 112 -13.25 -5.14 7.49
N SER A 113 -12.11 -5.36 8.15
CA SER A 113 -10.87 -5.84 7.53
C SER A 113 -10.95 -7.15 6.75
N TYR A 114 -11.18 -8.31 7.37
CA TYR A 114 -11.11 -9.58 6.63
C TYR A 114 -12.08 -9.64 5.41
N PRO A 115 -13.37 -9.27 5.51
CA PRO A 115 -14.22 -9.13 4.33
C PRO A 115 -13.64 -8.23 3.23
N GLY A 116 -13.07 -7.07 3.60
CA GLY A 116 -12.43 -6.15 2.66
C GLY A 116 -11.20 -6.76 1.97
N TYR A 117 -10.31 -7.40 2.73
CA TYR A 117 -9.17 -8.12 2.16
C TYR A 117 -9.60 -9.29 1.27
N ASN A 118 -10.65 -10.02 1.63
CA ASN A 118 -11.20 -11.06 0.76
C ASN A 118 -11.58 -10.49 -0.61
N GLU A 119 -12.26 -9.35 -0.66
CA GLU A 119 -12.61 -8.70 -1.93
C GLU A 119 -11.38 -8.30 -2.75
N ILE A 120 -10.38 -7.68 -2.11
CA ILE A 120 -9.13 -7.30 -2.77
C ILE A 120 -8.49 -8.53 -3.44
N PHE A 121 -8.44 -9.65 -2.74
CA PHE A 121 -7.68 -10.81 -3.18
C PHE A 121 -8.46 -11.77 -4.06
N THR A 122 -9.78 -11.77 -4.02
CA THR A 122 -10.62 -12.71 -4.79
C THR A 122 -11.38 -12.03 -5.92
N GLY A 123 -11.57 -10.71 -5.85
CA GLY A 123 -12.33 -9.92 -6.80
C GLY A 123 -13.84 -9.95 -6.59
N TYR A 124 -14.34 -10.51 -5.48
CA TYR A 124 -15.76 -10.55 -5.13
C TYR A 124 -16.00 -10.63 -3.62
N PRO A 125 -17.14 -10.13 -3.10
CA PRO A 125 -17.49 -10.29 -1.70
C PRO A 125 -17.96 -11.71 -1.39
N ASP A 126 -17.62 -12.22 -0.20
CA ASP A 126 -18.13 -13.49 0.31
C ASP A 126 -18.78 -13.25 1.68
N THR A 127 -20.11 -13.39 1.74
CA THR A 127 -20.90 -13.22 2.97
C THR A 127 -20.59 -14.27 4.04
N LEU A 128 -19.88 -15.35 3.72
CA LEU A 128 -19.41 -16.28 4.73
C LEU A 128 -18.22 -15.72 5.49
N VAL A 129 -17.37 -14.89 4.86
CA VAL A 129 -16.26 -14.20 5.50
C VAL A 129 -16.82 -12.96 6.21
N ASN A 130 -17.36 -13.17 7.41
CA ASN A 130 -18.14 -12.18 8.16
C ASN A 130 -17.56 -11.89 9.57
N SER A 131 -16.28 -12.18 9.77
CA SER A 131 -15.56 -11.94 11.02
C SER A 131 -14.06 -11.85 10.76
N ASN A 132 -13.35 -11.01 11.53
CA ASN A 132 -11.89 -10.98 11.54
C ASN A 132 -11.28 -12.30 12.08
N ASP A 133 -12.04 -13.08 12.85
CA ASP A 133 -11.66 -14.40 13.36
C ASP A 133 -12.07 -15.56 12.44
N TYR A 134 -12.60 -15.26 11.25
CA TYR A 134 -13.09 -16.30 10.35
C TYR A 134 -11.98 -17.31 10.01
N LYS A 135 -12.32 -18.56 9.75
CA LYS A 135 -11.33 -19.60 9.38
C LYS A 135 -10.52 -19.21 8.12
N PRO A 136 -9.44 -19.94 7.76
CA PRO A 136 -8.68 -19.67 6.54
C PRO A 136 -9.57 -19.49 5.31
N ASN A 137 -9.23 -18.53 4.47
CA ASN A 137 -10.10 -18.05 3.39
C ASN A 137 -10.48 -19.22 2.48
N PRO A 138 -11.78 -19.55 2.34
CA PRO A 138 -12.22 -20.65 1.50
C PRO A 138 -11.96 -20.35 0.02
N ASN A 139 -11.91 -19.07 -0.35
CA ASN A 139 -11.74 -18.62 -1.72
C ASN A 139 -10.28 -18.61 -2.12
N LYS A 140 -10.03 -18.96 -3.38
CA LYS A 140 -8.70 -18.89 -3.97
C LYS A 140 -8.35 -17.45 -4.30
N THR A 141 -7.24 -16.97 -3.74
CA THR A 141 -6.77 -15.60 -3.97
C THR A 141 -6.07 -15.48 -5.34
N VAL A 142 -5.99 -14.26 -5.85
CA VAL A 142 -5.19 -13.94 -7.05
C VAL A 142 -3.72 -14.25 -6.81
N LEU A 143 -3.21 -14.08 -5.59
CA LEU A 143 -1.84 -14.44 -5.22
C LEU A 143 -1.62 -15.95 -5.31
N GLU A 144 -2.56 -16.75 -4.77
CA GLU A 144 -2.54 -18.22 -4.87
C GLU A 144 -2.60 -18.67 -6.33
N PHE A 145 -3.52 -18.11 -7.12
CA PHE A 145 -3.60 -18.38 -8.55
C PHE A 145 -2.28 -18.07 -9.28
N LEU A 146 -1.64 -16.94 -8.97
CA LEU A 146 -0.35 -16.59 -9.54
C LEU A 146 0.75 -17.56 -9.11
N ASN A 147 0.77 -18.02 -7.85
CA ASN A 147 1.79 -18.95 -7.36
C ASN A 147 1.76 -20.32 -8.06
N GLU A 148 0.63 -20.71 -8.63
CA GLU A 148 0.51 -21.92 -9.46
C GLU A 148 1.07 -21.75 -10.87
N GLN A 149 1.23 -20.52 -11.35
CA GLN A 149 1.72 -20.26 -12.69
C GLN A 149 3.23 -20.48 -12.76
N LYS A 150 3.70 -21.20 -13.79
CA LYS A 150 5.12 -21.54 -13.99
C LYS A 150 6.09 -20.35 -13.85
N ASN A 151 5.66 -19.15 -14.28
CA ASN A 151 6.51 -17.96 -14.30
C ASN A 151 6.50 -17.16 -12.97
N PHE A 152 5.67 -17.54 -12.01
CA PHE A 152 5.46 -16.85 -10.73
C PHE A 152 5.66 -17.77 -9.52
N LYS A 153 5.58 -19.09 -9.69
CA LYS A 153 5.82 -20.08 -8.63
C LYS A 153 7.13 -19.80 -7.90
N GLY A 154 7.04 -19.61 -6.58
CA GLY A 154 8.19 -19.30 -5.71
C GLY A 154 8.76 -17.88 -5.89
N LYS A 155 8.02 -16.98 -6.54
CA LYS A 155 8.39 -15.56 -6.75
C LYS A 155 7.34 -14.61 -6.18
N ILE A 156 6.56 -15.08 -5.21
CA ILE A 156 5.53 -14.32 -4.51
C ILE A 156 5.84 -14.36 -3.01
N ALA A 157 5.64 -13.24 -2.33
CA ALA A 157 5.70 -13.16 -0.88
C ALA A 157 4.72 -12.11 -0.36
N ALA A 158 4.29 -12.28 0.89
CA ALA A 158 3.43 -11.33 1.59
C ALA A 158 4.04 -10.97 2.94
N PHE A 159 3.88 -9.70 3.32
CA PHE A 159 4.25 -9.14 4.61
C PHE A 159 3.04 -8.41 5.16
N GLY A 160 2.62 -8.72 6.37
CA GLY A 160 1.49 -8.04 7.00
C GLY A 160 1.73 -7.79 8.47
N ALA A 161 1.31 -6.62 8.96
CA ALA A 161 1.40 -6.30 10.38
C ALA A 161 0.53 -7.24 11.24
N TRP A 162 -0.62 -7.67 10.71
CA TRP A 162 -1.62 -8.47 11.40
C TRP A 162 -1.52 -9.98 11.12
N ASP A 163 -1.61 -10.82 12.15
CA ASP A 163 -1.48 -12.29 12.06
C ASP A 163 -2.55 -12.95 11.18
N ALA A 164 -3.70 -12.30 10.99
CA ALA A 164 -4.78 -12.88 10.18
C ALA A 164 -4.41 -12.98 8.71
N PHE A 165 -3.34 -12.35 8.23
CA PHE A 165 -2.87 -12.54 6.86
C PHE A 165 -2.55 -13.99 6.53
N ASP A 166 -2.18 -14.82 7.52
CA ASP A 166 -2.03 -16.27 7.35
C ASP A 166 -3.34 -16.92 6.90
N ARG A 167 -4.46 -16.49 7.49
CA ARG A 167 -5.81 -16.98 7.19
C ARG A 167 -6.38 -16.32 5.93
N ILE A 168 -6.23 -15.01 5.78
CA ILE A 168 -6.74 -14.22 4.65
C ILE A 168 -6.15 -14.71 3.32
N LEU A 169 -4.83 -14.95 3.30
CA LEU A 169 -4.11 -15.44 2.12
C LEU A 169 -4.07 -16.96 2.04
N ASN A 170 -4.52 -17.64 3.10
CA ASN A 170 -4.48 -19.09 3.26
C ASN A 170 -3.07 -19.63 2.98
N GLU A 171 -2.11 -19.26 3.82
CA GLU A 171 -0.68 -19.56 3.66
C GLU A 171 -0.45 -21.06 3.40
N GLN A 172 -1.07 -21.93 4.20
CA GLN A 172 -0.91 -23.37 4.10
C GLN A 172 -1.34 -23.92 2.73
N ARG A 173 -2.50 -23.49 2.21
CA ARG A 173 -2.99 -23.96 0.91
C ARG A 173 -2.24 -23.32 -0.25
N SER A 174 -2.00 -22.01 -0.16
CA SER A 174 -1.38 -21.23 -1.23
C SER A 174 0.10 -21.56 -1.43
N GLY A 175 0.78 -22.00 -0.37
CA GLY A 175 2.22 -22.26 -0.37
C GLY A 175 3.06 -21.01 -0.65
N ILE A 176 2.49 -19.83 -0.45
CA ILE A 176 3.18 -18.54 -0.53
C ILE A 176 3.79 -18.26 0.84
N PRO A 177 5.04 -17.79 0.94
CA PRO A 177 5.57 -17.29 2.20
C PRO A 177 4.78 -16.05 2.63
N VAL A 178 4.10 -16.15 3.77
CA VAL A 178 3.45 -15.03 4.46
C VAL A 178 4.26 -14.77 5.72
N PHE A 179 4.68 -13.53 5.93
CA PHE A 179 5.33 -13.11 7.16
C PHE A 179 4.36 -12.15 7.85
N SER A 180 3.67 -12.63 8.86
CA SER A 180 2.64 -11.88 9.57
C SER A 180 3.04 -11.60 11.02
N ALA A 181 2.63 -10.44 11.55
CA ALA A 181 2.86 -10.02 12.93
C ALA A 181 4.31 -10.25 13.42
N TYR A 182 4.52 -11.25 14.27
CA TYR A 182 5.81 -11.53 14.92
C TYR A 182 6.61 -12.68 14.29
N ASP A 183 6.27 -13.08 13.07
CA ASP A 183 6.98 -14.13 12.33
C ASP A 183 8.46 -13.80 12.09
N ALA A 184 9.31 -14.81 12.28
CA ALA A 184 10.74 -14.65 12.12
C ALA A 184 11.14 -14.64 10.64
N LEU A 185 11.91 -13.63 10.24
CA LEU A 185 12.45 -13.49 8.89
C LEU A 185 13.64 -14.44 8.63
N GLY A 186 13.81 -14.84 7.36
CA GLY A 186 15.02 -15.47 6.83
C GLY A 186 15.20 -16.97 7.11
N GLY A 187 14.44 -17.55 8.06
CA GLY A 187 14.51 -18.97 8.39
C GLY A 187 15.94 -19.44 8.71
N LYS A 188 16.32 -20.63 8.22
CA LYS A 188 17.64 -21.24 8.50
C LYS A 188 18.83 -20.44 7.93
N ASN A 189 18.60 -19.60 6.92
CA ASN A 189 19.64 -18.84 6.22
C ASN A 189 19.36 -17.33 6.32
N SER A 190 19.03 -16.86 7.53
CA SER A 190 18.77 -15.46 7.81
C SER A 190 20.04 -14.60 7.65
N THR A 191 19.92 -13.44 7.02
CA THR A 191 20.97 -12.42 6.97
C THR A 191 21.15 -11.74 8.33
N LYS A 192 22.26 -11.01 8.52
CA LYS A 192 22.46 -10.19 9.71
C LYS A 192 21.36 -9.14 9.91
N ASN A 193 20.83 -8.58 8.82
CA ASN A 193 19.75 -7.61 8.89
C ASN A 193 18.44 -8.28 9.30
N GLU A 194 18.10 -9.43 8.73
CA GLU A 194 16.92 -10.21 9.13
C GLU A 194 17.01 -10.63 10.61
N GLN A 195 18.19 -11.05 11.08
CA GLN A 195 18.42 -11.36 12.50
C GLN A 195 18.24 -10.15 13.42
N LEU A 196 18.76 -8.98 13.01
CA LEU A 196 18.60 -7.74 13.76
C LEU A 196 17.14 -7.30 13.83
N ILE A 197 16.42 -7.36 12.69
CA ILE A 197 14.98 -7.05 12.64
C ILE A 197 14.21 -7.98 13.57
N ASN A 198 14.47 -9.29 13.52
CA ASN A 198 13.84 -10.27 14.41
C ASN A 198 14.11 -9.95 15.89
N ALA A 199 15.35 -9.63 16.26
CA ALA A 199 15.69 -9.28 17.64
C ALA A 199 14.96 -8.01 18.10
N MET A 200 15.01 -6.95 17.29
CA MET A 200 14.32 -5.70 17.59
C MET A 200 12.80 -5.88 17.71
N MET A 201 12.19 -6.69 16.85
CA MET A 201 10.75 -6.95 16.89
C MET A 201 10.34 -7.71 18.15
N GLN A 202 11.18 -8.63 18.64
CA GLN A 202 10.90 -9.34 19.89
C GLN A 202 10.98 -8.43 21.12
N ASP A 203 11.93 -7.50 21.13
CA ASP A 203 12.20 -6.58 22.24
C ASP A 203 11.31 -5.33 22.24
N ALA A 204 10.72 -5.00 21.08
CA ALA A 204 9.87 -3.84 20.94
C ALA A 204 8.62 -3.91 21.83
N TYR A 205 8.13 -2.72 22.20
CA TYR A 205 6.81 -2.61 22.82
C TYR A 205 5.73 -3.16 21.88
N LYS A 206 4.78 -3.89 22.45
CA LYS A 206 3.74 -4.61 21.70
C LYS A 206 2.36 -4.04 22.05
N PRO A 207 1.97 -2.91 21.43
CA PRO A 207 0.70 -2.25 21.75
C PRO A 207 -0.51 -3.16 21.50
N TRP A 208 -0.41 -4.09 20.55
CA TRP A 208 -1.47 -5.03 20.13
C TRP A 208 -1.07 -6.49 20.41
N HIS A 209 -0.37 -6.70 21.52
CA HIS A 209 0.05 -8.00 22.01
C HIS A 209 0.87 -8.83 21.01
N LYS A 210 0.29 -9.89 20.43
CA LYS A 210 0.95 -10.74 19.44
C LYS A 210 0.20 -10.82 18.13
N GLU A 211 -0.99 -10.23 18.08
CA GLU A 211 -1.88 -10.25 16.92
C GLU A 211 -1.36 -9.28 15.86
N GLU A 212 -0.84 -8.12 16.27
CA GLU A 212 -0.30 -7.14 15.35
C GLU A 212 1.04 -6.55 15.83
N CYS A 213 1.98 -6.38 14.89
CA CYS A 213 3.27 -5.73 15.14
C CYS A 213 3.27 -4.29 14.62
N LEU A 214 4.21 -3.46 15.10
CA LEU A 214 4.42 -2.12 14.54
C LEU A 214 4.84 -2.21 13.07
N ASP A 215 4.24 -1.39 12.20
CA ASP A 215 4.45 -1.44 10.74
C ASP A 215 5.90 -1.27 10.31
N VAL A 216 6.74 -0.65 11.15
CA VAL A 216 8.18 -0.55 10.91
C VAL A 216 8.81 -1.93 10.70
N PHE A 217 8.36 -2.98 11.39
CA PHE A 217 8.91 -4.33 11.22
C PHE A 217 8.44 -4.95 9.92
N THR A 218 7.15 -4.78 9.57
CA THR A 218 6.59 -5.17 8.27
C THR A 218 7.35 -4.51 7.12
N GLN A 219 7.57 -3.19 7.18
CA GLN A 219 8.28 -2.44 6.15
C GLN A 219 9.73 -2.90 5.99
N TYR A 220 10.48 -2.99 7.07
CA TYR A 220 11.89 -3.37 6.98
C TYR A 220 12.05 -4.84 6.56
N GLY A 221 11.18 -5.73 7.02
CA GLY A 221 11.14 -7.11 6.56
C GLY A 221 10.86 -7.22 5.07
N ALA A 222 9.81 -6.54 4.59
CA ALA A 222 9.47 -6.51 3.18
C ALA A 222 10.60 -5.94 2.30
N MET A 223 11.27 -4.87 2.75
CA MET A 223 12.39 -4.27 2.01
C MET A 223 13.63 -5.17 1.97
N GLU A 224 13.96 -5.88 3.05
CA GLU A 224 15.08 -6.84 3.02
C GLU A 224 14.77 -8.02 2.11
N TYR A 225 13.53 -8.53 2.13
CA TYR A 225 13.08 -9.59 1.21
C TYR A 225 13.08 -9.11 -0.24
N LEU A 226 12.58 -7.89 -0.52
CA LEU A 226 12.54 -7.30 -1.85
C LEU A 226 13.95 -7.20 -2.47
N LYS A 227 14.94 -6.77 -1.68
CA LYS A 227 16.35 -6.67 -2.12
C LYS A 227 17.00 -8.04 -2.32
N LYS A 228 16.78 -8.97 -1.39
CA LYS A 228 17.45 -10.28 -1.33
C LYS A 228 16.85 -11.30 -2.28
N ASN A 229 15.54 -11.49 -2.21
CA ASN A 229 14.82 -12.57 -2.88
C ASN A 229 14.28 -12.15 -4.24
N LYS A 230 14.18 -10.84 -4.47
CA LYS A 230 13.69 -10.24 -5.70
C LYS A 230 12.39 -10.88 -6.24
N PRO A 231 11.29 -10.93 -5.44
CA PRO A 231 10.02 -11.48 -5.88
C PRO A 231 9.48 -10.73 -7.10
N ARG A 232 8.62 -11.40 -7.88
CA ARG A 232 7.84 -10.78 -8.96
C ARG A 232 6.53 -10.20 -8.45
N VAL A 233 6.00 -10.73 -7.36
CA VAL A 233 4.82 -10.17 -6.68
C VAL A 233 5.14 -10.04 -5.20
N LEU A 234 5.04 -8.83 -4.66
CA LEU A 234 5.20 -8.57 -3.23
C LEU A 234 3.93 -7.91 -2.72
N TYR A 235 3.35 -8.47 -1.67
CA TYR A 235 2.27 -7.82 -0.92
C TYR A 235 2.80 -7.29 0.41
N ILE A 236 2.42 -6.06 0.75
CA ILE A 236 2.77 -5.39 2.01
C ILE A 236 1.49 -4.81 2.61
N ALA A 237 1.16 -5.17 3.85
CA ALA A 237 -0.01 -4.71 4.56
C ALA A 237 0.38 -3.99 5.84
N TYR A 238 0.08 -2.70 5.88
CA TYR A 238 0.29 -1.84 7.06
C TYR A 238 -1.01 -1.75 7.87
N GLY A 239 -0.92 -1.83 9.19
CA GLY A 239 -2.08 -1.88 10.08
C GLY A 239 -2.22 -0.68 11.03
N GLU A 240 -1.17 0.12 11.26
CA GLU A 240 -1.18 1.14 12.32
C GLU A 240 -2.29 2.20 12.11
N THR A 241 -2.69 2.48 10.87
CA THR A 241 -3.81 3.42 10.61
C THR A 241 -5.11 2.92 11.22
N ASP A 242 -5.45 1.64 11.13
CA ASP A 242 -6.71 1.14 11.71
C ASP A 242 -6.63 1.05 13.23
N GLU A 243 -5.52 0.55 13.75
CA GLU A 243 -5.29 0.42 15.19
C GLU A 243 -5.36 1.77 15.92
N TRP A 244 -4.74 2.81 15.37
CA TRP A 244 -4.84 4.15 15.94
C TRP A 244 -6.24 4.75 15.76
N ALA A 245 -6.97 4.41 14.70
CA ALA A 245 -8.37 4.82 14.54
C ALA A 245 -9.27 4.17 15.60
N HIS A 246 -9.12 2.86 15.85
CA HIS A 246 -9.83 2.11 16.88
C HIS A 246 -9.56 2.64 18.29
N ALA A 247 -8.31 3.01 18.57
CA ALA A 247 -7.94 3.64 19.83
C ALA A 247 -8.48 5.07 19.99
N GLY A 248 -9.09 5.65 18.95
CA GLY A 248 -9.50 7.05 18.91
C GLY A 248 -8.31 8.00 18.94
N GLN A 249 -7.16 7.59 18.41
CA GLN A 249 -5.89 8.31 18.51
C GLN A 249 -5.54 9.07 17.24
N TYR A 250 -6.27 10.15 16.97
CA TYR A 250 -6.20 10.86 15.69
C TYR A 250 -4.82 11.45 15.37
N ARG A 251 -4.03 11.82 16.38
CA ARG A 251 -2.65 12.24 16.13
C ARG A 251 -1.81 11.10 15.57
N PHE A 252 -1.85 9.95 16.24
CA PHE A 252 -1.05 8.79 15.80
C PHE A 252 -1.58 8.21 14.50
N TYR A 253 -2.89 8.30 14.24
CA TYR A 253 -3.49 8.00 12.96
C TYR A 253 -2.86 8.80 11.80
N LEU A 254 -2.77 10.13 11.94
CA LEU A 254 -2.16 10.99 10.92
C LEU A 254 -0.65 10.77 10.80
N ASP A 255 0.04 10.56 11.93
CA ASP A 255 1.47 10.23 11.94
C ASP A 255 1.73 8.90 11.21
N ALA A 256 0.90 7.87 11.42
CA ALA A 256 0.95 6.58 10.74
C ALA A 256 0.68 6.70 9.24
N ALA A 257 -0.38 7.41 8.82
CA ALA A 257 -0.69 7.63 7.41
C ALA A 257 0.47 8.34 6.67
N LYS A 258 1.08 9.35 7.31
CA LYS A 258 2.27 10.03 6.77
C LYS A 258 3.49 9.11 6.71
N GLN A 259 3.65 8.23 7.69
CA GLN A 259 4.75 7.28 7.74
C GLN A 259 4.63 6.20 6.64
N VAL A 260 3.41 5.70 6.39
CA VAL A 260 3.10 4.80 5.27
C VAL A 260 3.41 5.48 3.93
N ASP A 261 2.98 6.72 3.72
CA ASP A 261 3.30 7.51 2.51
C ASP A 261 4.83 7.62 2.28
N ALA A 262 5.59 7.85 3.36
CA ALA A 262 7.05 7.88 3.31
C ALA A 262 7.68 6.51 3.01
N TRP A 263 7.09 5.40 3.45
CA TRP A 263 7.55 4.06 3.11
C TRP A 263 7.24 3.68 1.67
N ILE A 264 6.06 4.05 1.17
CA ILE A 264 5.70 3.90 -0.25
C ILE A 264 6.72 4.65 -1.12
N LYS A 265 7.11 5.87 -0.74
CA LYS A 265 8.19 6.61 -1.40
C LYS A 265 9.50 5.82 -1.42
N LYS A 266 9.92 5.24 -0.30
CA LYS A 266 11.17 4.44 -0.22
C LYS A 266 11.11 3.20 -1.11
N ILE A 267 9.96 2.53 -1.18
CA ILE A 267 9.74 1.39 -2.08
C ILE A 267 9.85 1.85 -3.53
N TRP A 268 9.16 2.94 -3.89
CA TRP A 268 9.24 3.55 -5.22
C TRP A 268 10.67 3.90 -5.62
N GLU A 269 11.41 4.60 -4.77
CA GLU A 269 12.79 4.98 -5.01
C GLU A 269 13.68 3.74 -5.22
N PHE A 270 13.50 2.70 -4.41
CA PHE A 270 14.23 1.45 -4.60
C PHE A 270 13.94 0.80 -5.95
N VAL A 271 12.65 0.61 -6.30
CA VAL A 271 12.30 -0.06 -7.57
C VAL A 271 12.78 0.70 -8.80
N GLN A 272 12.93 2.02 -8.71
CA GLN A 272 13.49 2.83 -9.80
C GLN A 272 15.02 2.71 -9.94
N THR A 273 15.71 2.16 -8.94
CA THR A 273 17.17 1.96 -8.95
C THR A 273 17.59 0.53 -9.30
N ASP A 274 16.77 -0.47 -9.00
CA ASP A 274 17.12 -1.87 -9.27
C ASP A 274 16.82 -2.27 -10.74
N PRO A 275 17.79 -2.86 -11.46
CA PRO A 275 17.60 -3.26 -12.86
C PRO A 275 16.44 -4.24 -13.12
N GLN A 276 16.04 -5.06 -12.14
CA GLN A 276 14.90 -5.98 -12.29
C GLN A 276 13.57 -5.22 -12.29
N TYR A 277 13.48 -4.15 -11.52
CA TYR A 277 12.22 -3.48 -11.21
C TYR A 277 12.01 -2.18 -11.99
N LYS A 278 13.08 -1.49 -12.34
CA LYS A 278 13.03 -0.17 -12.96
C LYS A 278 12.21 -0.20 -14.24
N ASN A 279 11.21 0.66 -14.31
CA ASN A 279 10.26 0.77 -15.43
C ASN A 279 9.53 -0.55 -15.77
N LYS A 280 9.52 -1.55 -14.88
CA LYS A 280 8.91 -2.86 -15.09
C LYS A 280 7.99 -3.28 -13.95
N THR A 281 7.70 -2.37 -13.03
CA THR A 281 6.95 -2.65 -11.79
C THR A 281 5.74 -1.76 -11.72
N ALA A 282 4.57 -2.37 -11.47
CA ALA A 282 3.37 -1.66 -11.07
C ALA A 282 3.28 -1.64 -9.54
N LEU A 283 3.06 -0.46 -8.97
CA LEU A 283 2.67 -0.31 -7.56
C LEU A 283 1.16 -0.11 -7.53
N LEU A 284 0.44 -0.99 -6.83
CA LEU A 284 -0.98 -0.82 -6.54
C LEU A 284 -1.10 -0.52 -5.04
N ILE A 285 -1.67 0.63 -4.70
CA ILE A 285 -1.89 1.06 -3.32
C ILE A 285 -3.39 1.17 -3.12
N THR A 286 -3.93 0.49 -2.12
CA THR A 286 -5.37 0.52 -1.82
C THR A 286 -5.60 0.41 -0.32
N VAL A 287 -6.86 0.54 0.06
CA VAL A 287 -7.37 0.30 1.40
C VAL A 287 -8.39 -0.82 1.32
N ASP A 288 -8.55 -1.57 2.41
CA ASP A 288 -9.51 -2.66 2.58
C ASP A 288 -10.89 -2.16 3.06
N HIS A 289 -10.93 -1.08 3.84
CA HIS A 289 -12.12 -0.34 4.26
C HIS A 289 -11.73 1.10 4.71
N GLY A 290 -12.68 2.01 4.95
CA GLY A 290 -12.37 3.38 5.43
C GLY A 290 -13.36 4.47 5.07
#